data_AF-A0A834IZN7-F1
#
_entry.id   AF-A0A834IZN7-F1
#
_cell.length_a   1.000
_cell.length_b   1.000
_cell.length_c   1.000
_cell.angle_alpha   90.00
_cell.angle_beta   90.00
_cell.angle_gamma   90.00
#
_symmetry.space_group_name_H-M   'P 1'
#
loop_
_entity.id
_entity.type
_entity.pdbx_description
1 polymer ?
#
loop_
_entity_poly.entity_id
_entity_poly.type
_entity_poly.pdbx_seq_one_letter_code
_entity_poly.pdbx_strand_id
1 'polypeptide(L)'
;MYNIYIFLFFACLINSAHFYSVVSVNKGKCGQNEEYGCKILETVQTCQHPQVYWNNSNCTVGCFCKEDYWRNEITGECVPMEECPCENGLVFRYSNPCINACLSEFCPLYIVAGCFCPADTCLLMGYCIPRSIFQKRFPQELAYVLSDFII
;
A
#
# COMPACT_ATOMS: atom_id res chain seq x y z
N MET A 1 -9.50 -48.50 -52.00
CA MET A 1 -10.28 -47.43 -51.33
C MET A 1 -9.84 -47.24 -49.86
N TYR A 2 -8.53 -47.26 -49.57
CA TYR A 2 -7.96 -47.14 -48.21
C TYR A 2 -7.29 -45.78 -47.94
N ASN A 3 -7.26 -44.88 -48.93
CA ASN A 3 -6.50 -43.64 -48.88
C ASN A 3 -7.30 -42.43 -48.34
N ILE A 4 -8.64 -42.45 -48.38
CA ILE A 4 -9.47 -41.34 -47.89
C ILE A 4 -9.52 -41.27 -46.35
N TYR A 5 -9.51 -42.42 -45.68
CA TYR A 5 -9.58 -42.48 -44.21
C TYR A 5 -8.29 -41.99 -43.54
N ILE A 6 -7.13 -42.16 -44.19
CA ILE A 6 -5.84 -41.65 -43.69
C ILE A 6 -5.79 -40.12 -43.79
N PHE A 7 -6.26 -39.54 -44.91
CA PHE A 7 -6.31 -38.09 -45.07
C PHE A 7 -7.27 -37.41 -44.09
N LEU A 8 -8.40 -38.03 -43.76
CA LEU A 8 -9.34 -37.52 -42.74
C LEU A 8 -8.76 -37.59 -41.32
N PHE A 9 -7.91 -38.58 -41.02
CA PHE A 9 -7.25 -38.71 -39.73
C PHE A 9 -6.20 -37.61 -39.52
N PHE A 10 -5.42 -37.28 -40.55
CA PHE A 10 -4.45 -36.17 -40.50
C PHE A 10 -5.15 -34.80 -40.46
N ALA A 11 -6.28 -34.61 -41.15
CA ALA A 11 -7.04 -33.36 -41.08
C ALA A 11 -7.62 -33.05 -39.67
N CYS A 12 -7.87 -34.07 -38.85
CA CYS A 12 -8.38 -33.90 -37.48
C CYS A 12 -7.27 -33.50 -36.49
N LEU A 13 -6.04 -34.00 -36.69
CA LEU A 13 -4.88 -33.66 -35.85
C LEU A 13 -4.39 -32.22 -36.07
N ILE A 14 -4.59 -31.67 -37.27
CA ILE A 14 -4.18 -30.28 -37.57
C ILE A 14 -5.19 -29.28 -36.96
N ASN A 15 -6.46 -29.66 -36.79
CA ASN A 15 -7.49 -28.82 -36.18
C ASN A 15 -7.47 -28.80 -34.63
N SER A 16 -6.75 -29.72 -33.99
CA SER A 16 -6.58 -29.74 -32.53
C SER A 16 -5.28 -29.04 -32.06
N ALA A 17 -4.29 -28.86 -32.94
CA ALA A 17 -3.06 -28.16 -32.60
C ALA A 17 -3.18 -26.62 -32.65
N HIS A 18 -4.20 -26.06 -33.32
CA HIS A 18 -4.41 -24.61 -33.39
C HIS A 18 -5.32 -24.04 -32.29
N PHE A 19 -5.93 -24.89 -31.46
CA PHE A 19 -6.87 -24.43 -30.42
C PHE A 19 -6.25 -24.35 -29.00
N TYR A 20 -5.12 -25.02 -28.76
CA TYR A 20 -4.37 -24.90 -27.50
C TYR A 20 -3.22 -23.90 -27.61
N SER A 21 -3.54 -22.65 -27.92
CA SER A 21 -2.62 -21.54 -27.58
C SER A 21 -3.28 -20.16 -27.51
N VAL A 22 -4.56 -20.02 -27.88
CA VAL A 22 -5.32 -18.77 -27.71
C VAL A 22 -6.04 -18.72 -26.35
N VAL A 23 -5.39 -19.16 -25.28
CA VAL A 23 -5.58 -18.59 -23.94
C VAL A 23 -4.20 -18.45 -23.31
N SER A 24 -3.29 -17.81 -24.03
CA SER A 24 -2.36 -16.93 -23.35
C SER A 24 -3.21 -15.75 -22.89
N VAL A 25 -3.90 -15.88 -21.74
CA VAL A 25 -4.24 -14.71 -20.94
C VAL A 25 -2.96 -13.88 -20.96
N ASN A 26 -3.03 -12.63 -21.42
CA ASN A 26 -1.93 -11.71 -21.25
C ASN A 26 -1.57 -11.78 -19.75
N LYS A 27 -0.57 -12.59 -19.39
CA LYS A 27 0.27 -12.32 -18.25
C LYS A 27 0.86 -10.98 -18.64
N GLY A 28 0.16 -9.90 -18.28
CA GLY A 28 0.66 -8.56 -18.47
C GLY A 28 2.10 -8.61 -17.98
N LYS A 29 3.06 -8.30 -18.87
CA LYS A 29 4.44 -8.18 -18.44
C LYS A 29 4.48 -7.02 -17.47
N CYS A 30 4.35 -7.33 -16.19
CA CYS A 30 4.51 -6.37 -15.13
C CYS A 30 5.99 -6.09 -14.90
N GLY A 31 6.28 -4.93 -14.32
CA GLY A 31 7.62 -4.51 -13.99
C GLY A 31 8.26 -5.38 -12.90
N GLN A 32 9.47 -4.99 -12.51
CA GLN A 32 10.13 -5.62 -11.37
C GLN A 32 9.31 -5.40 -10.10
N ASN A 33 9.21 -6.45 -9.28
CA ASN A 33 8.43 -6.46 -8.02
C ASN A 33 6.94 -6.16 -8.17
N GLU A 34 6.40 -6.32 -9.38
CA GLU A 34 4.97 -6.24 -9.64
C GLU A 34 4.37 -7.62 -9.95
N GLU A 35 3.08 -7.73 -9.72
CA GLU A 35 2.23 -8.86 -10.06
C GLU A 35 0.97 -8.38 -10.78
N TYR A 36 0.54 -9.16 -11.77
CA TYR A 36 -0.71 -8.88 -12.47
C TYR A 36 -1.87 -9.42 -11.64
N GLY A 37 -2.84 -8.57 -11.31
CA GLY A 37 -3.96 -8.95 -10.46
C GLY A 37 -5.14 -8.00 -10.57
N CYS A 38 -6.13 -8.19 -9.69
CA CYS A 38 -7.23 -7.26 -9.49
C CYS A 38 -7.15 -6.74 -8.06
N LYS A 39 -6.79 -5.46 -7.87
CA LYS A 39 -6.75 -4.82 -6.55
C LYS A 39 -7.71 -3.63 -6.53
N ILE A 40 -8.37 -3.39 -5.40
CA ILE A 40 -9.21 -2.19 -5.23
C ILE A 40 -8.24 -1.00 -5.23
N LEU A 41 -8.49 0.05 -6.01
CA LEU A 41 -7.54 1.15 -6.20
C LEU A 41 -7.10 1.79 -4.87
N GLU A 42 -8.04 1.82 -3.92
CA GLU A 42 -7.85 2.35 -2.57
C GLU A 42 -6.90 1.48 -1.73
N THR A 43 -6.62 0.23 -2.14
CA THR A 43 -5.71 -0.74 -1.49
C THR A 43 -4.27 -0.71 -1.96
N VAL A 44 -3.95 0.15 -2.93
CA VAL A 44 -2.59 0.26 -3.45
C VAL A 44 -1.74 1.05 -2.46
N GLN A 45 -0.87 0.34 -1.75
CA GLN A 45 0.09 0.95 -0.82
C GLN A 45 1.18 1.70 -1.59
N THR A 46 1.40 2.94 -1.18
CA THR A 46 2.44 3.79 -1.73
C THR A 46 3.33 4.33 -0.60
N CYS A 47 4.53 4.81 -0.93
CA CYS A 47 5.45 5.30 0.09
C CYS A 47 4.91 6.54 0.82
N GLN A 48 4.15 7.42 0.15
CA GLN A 48 3.55 8.61 0.79
C GLN A 48 2.23 8.30 1.51
N HIS A 49 1.48 7.29 1.04
CA HIS A 49 0.17 6.93 1.58
C HIS A 49 0.11 5.43 1.91
N PRO A 50 0.72 5.00 3.02
CA PRO A 50 0.73 3.61 3.43
C PRO A 50 -0.63 3.12 3.97
N GLN A 51 -1.58 4.03 4.17
CA GLN A 51 -2.90 3.73 4.71
C GLN A 51 -3.95 3.69 3.60
N VAL A 52 -4.68 2.58 3.58
CA VAL A 52 -5.73 2.22 2.63
C VAL A 52 -7.06 2.31 3.36
N TYR A 53 -8.00 3.10 2.84
CA TYR A 53 -9.39 3.11 3.32
C TYR A 53 -10.22 2.09 2.50
N TRP A 54 -11.21 1.45 3.14
CA TRP A 54 -12.09 0.48 2.47
C TRP A 54 -13.38 1.16 2.05
N ASN A 55 -13.55 1.51 0.77
CA ASN A 55 -14.85 1.91 0.23
C ASN A 55 -14.93 1.79 -1.30
N ASN A 56 -14.93 0.56 -1.85
CA ASN A 56 -15.78 0.17 -2.99
C ASN A 56 -15.49 -1.27 -3.44
N SER A 57 -16.53 -1.98 -3.88
CA SER A 57 -16.50 -3.41 -4.25
C SER A 57 -15.92 -3.71 -5.64
N ASN A 58 -15.43 -2.72 -6.38
CA ASN A 58 -14.93 -2.90 -7.74
C ASN A 58 -13.40 -2.81 -7.77
N CYS A 59 -12.73 -3.94 -8.02
CA CYS A 59 -11.28 -3.98 -8.19
C CYS A 59 -10.87 -3.56 -9.61
N THR A 60 -9.72 -2.91 -9.72
CA THR A 60 -9.11 -2.57 -11.00
C THR A 60 -8.10 -3.65 -11.37
N VAL A 61 -8.16 -4.13 -12.61
CA VAL A 61 -7.20 -5.10 -13.13
C VAL A 61 -5.96 -4.37 -13.65
N GLY A 62 -4.77 -4.81 -13.25
CA GLY A 62 -3.51 -4.17 -13.63
C GLY A 62 -2.29 -4.79 -12.98
N CYS A 63 -1.15 -4.10 -13.09
CA CYS A 63 0.08 -4.44 -12.40
C CYS A 63 0.16 -3.69 -11.07
N PHE A 64 0.36 -4.44 -10.00
CA PHE A 64 0.43 -3.93 -8.64
C PHE A 64 1.72 -4.40 -7.99
N CYS A 65 2.24 -3.65 -7.03
CA CYS A 65 3.36 -4.13 -6.23
C CYS A 65 2.98 -5.44 -5.53
N LYS A 66 3.95 -6.36 -5.48
CA LYS A 66 3.88 -7.60 -4.69
C LYS A 66 3.69 -7.27 -3.22
N GLU A 67 3.30 -8.27 -2.43
CA GLU A 67 3.27 -8.16 -0.97
C GLU A 67 4.62 -7.66 -0.41
N ASP A 68 4.57 -6.77 0.58
CA ASP A 68 5.70 -6.07 1.20
C ASP A 68 6.48 -5.10 0.29
N TYR A 69 6.03 -4.88 -0.96
CA TYR A 69 6.55 -3.84 -1.84
C TYR A 69 5.56 -2.70 -1.99
N TRP A 70 6.03 -1.47 -1.86
CA TRP A 70 5.23 -0.28 -2.04
C TRP A 70 5.68 0.50 -3.26
N ARG A 71 4.73 1.17 -3.91
CA ARG A 71 5.08 2.01 -5.05
C ARG A 71 5.72 3.29 -4.54
N ASN A 72 6.96 3.52 -4.94
CA ASN A 72 7.62 4.80 -4.78
C ASN A 72 7.04 5.76 -5.83
N GLU A 73 6.31 6.77 -5.40
CA GLU A 73 5.64 7.73 -6.29
C GLU A 73 6.62 8.64 -7.04
N ILE A 74 7.87 8.75 -6.57
CA ILE A 74 8.91 9.55 -7.21
C ILE A 74 9.50 8.80 -8.41
N THR A 75 9.81 7.51 -8.25
CA THR A 75 10.43 6.70 -9.32
C THR A 75 9.42 5.93 -10.16
N GLY A 76 8.23 5.68 -9.61
CA GLY A 76 7.21 4.79 -10.18
C GLY A 76 7.46 3.30 -9.93
N GLU A 77 8.56 2.94 -9.28
CA GLU A 77 8.97 1.55 -9.06
C GLU A 77 8.43 0.97 -7.74
N CYS A 78 8.27 -0.36 -7.69
CA CYS A 78 7.92 -1.08 -6.47
C CYS A 78 9.20 -1.42 -5.69
N VAL A 79 9.38 -0.75 -4.54
CA VAL A 79 10.53 -0.91 -3.65
C VAL A 79 10.09 -1.67 -2.39
N PRO A 80 11.00 -2.39 -1.69
CA PRO A 80 10.70 -2.92 -0.38
C PRO A 80 10.16 -1.81 0.52
N MET A 81 9.07 -2.05 1.26
CA MET A 81 8.42 -1.00 2.06
C MET A 81 9.39 -0.29 3.03
N GLU A 82 10.38 -1.01 3.55
CA GLU A 82 11.42 -0.47 4.44
C GLU A 82 12.38 0.52 3.76
N GLU A 83 12.48 0.47 2.43
CA GLU A 83 13.29 1.37 1.61
C GLU A 83 12.49 2.59 1.13
N CYS A 84 11.22 2.73 1.52
CA CYS A 84 10.44 3.93 1.22
C CYS A 84 11.08 5.17 1.87
N PRO A 85 11.22 6.28 1.11
CA PRO A 85 11.79 7.50 1.65
C PRO A 85 10.85 8.11 2.69
N CYS A 86 11.38 8.39 3.89
CA CYS A 86 10.68 9.13 4.93
C CYS A 86 11.23 10.57 5.01
N GLU A 87 10.32 11.55 5.01
CA GLU A 87 10.67 12.97 5.05
C GLU A 87 10.67 13.53 6.49
N ASN A 88 11.21 14.73 6.68
CA ASN A 88 11.08 15.52 7.94
C ASN A 88 11.54 14.78 9.21
N GLY A 89 12.55 13.92 9.10
CA GLY A 89 13.08 13.15 10.22
C GLY A 89 12.21 11.98 10.67
N LEU A 90 11.18 11.63 9.90
CA LEU A 90 10.45 10.38 10.05
C LEU A 90 11.35 9.18 9.70
N VAL A 91 11.04 8.04 10.29
CA VAL A 91 11.72 6.75 10.05
C VAL A 91 10.68 5.69 9.73
N PHE A 92 11.05 4.74 8.86
CA PHE A 92 10.20 3.60 8.60
C PHE A 92 10.15 2.70 9.84
N ARG A 93 8.95 2.42 10.33
CA ARG A 93 8.72 1.48 11.43
C ARG A 93 7.26 1.05 11.48
N TYR A 94 6.98 0.03 12.29
CA TYR A 94 5.61 -0.29 12.68
C TYR A 94 5.20 0.60 13.85
N SER A 95 4.10 1.32 13.69
CA SER A 95 3.53 2.15 14.74
C SER A 95 2.04 2.37 14.51
N ASN A 96 1.43 3.15 15.38
CA ASN A 96 0.05 3.56 15.26
C ASN A 96 0.01 5.07 14.91
N PRO A 97 -0.72 5.51 13.87
CA PRO A 97 -0.79 6.93 13.51
C PRO A 97 -1.27 7.85 14.65
N CYS A 98 -2.20 7.37 15.48
CA CYS A 98 -2.64 8.09 16.68
C CYS A 98 -1.52 8.17 17.73
N ILE A 99 -0.79 7.07 18.00
CA ILE A 99 0.38 7.12 18.91
C ILE A 99 1.49 7.99 18.31
N ASN A 100 1.60 8.09 16.98
CA ASN A 100 2.57 8.98 16.37
C ASN A 100 2.22 10.45 16.58
N ALA A 101 0.94 10.82 16.68
CA ALA A 101 0.53 12.20 16.95
C ALA A 101 0.78 12.59 18.42
N CYS A 102 1.20 13.84 18.64
CA CYS A 102 1.45 14.32 20.01
C CYS A 102 0.17 14.64 20.81
N LEU A 103 -0.93 14.94 20.15
CA LEU A 103 -2.17 15.44 20.77
C LEU A 103 -3.24 14.35 20.98
N SER A 104 -2.85 13.08 20.91
CA SER A 104 -3.78 11.97 21.03
C SER A 104 -3.82 11.39 22.44
N GLU A 105 -5.02 11.32 23.03
CA GLU A 105 -5.23 10.83 24.39
C GLU A 105 -5.63 9.34 24.45
N PHE A 106 -6.45 8.89 23.50
CA PHE A 106 -6.90 7.51 23.40
C PHE A 106 -6.64 6.97 22.01
N CYS A 107 -5.74 5.99 21.93
CA CYS A 107 -5.39 5.36 20.67
C CYS A 107 -5.93 3.94 20.57
N PRO A 108 -6.54 3.58 19.43
CA PRO A 108 -6.94 2.20 19.16
C PRO A 108 -5.72 1.28 19.09
N LEU A 109 -5.89 0.02 19.46
CA LEU A 109 -4.82 -0.99 19.48
C LEU A 109 -4.65 -1.64 18.10
N TYR A 110 -4.02 -0.90 17.18
CA TYR A 110 -3.53 -1.46 15.91
C TYR A 110 -2.18 -0.85 15.57
N ILE A 111 -1.39 -1.53 14.75
CA ILE A 111 -0.15 -0.99 14.18
C ILE A 111 -0.15 -1.21 12.68
N VAL A 112 0.53 -0.32 11.97
CA VAL A 112 0.71 -0.36 10.53
C VAL A 112 2.15 -0.01 10.21
N ALA A 113 2.66 -0.52 9.10
CA ALA A 113 3.92 -0.05 8.54
C ALA A 113 3.75 1.38 8.03
N GLY A 114 4.81 2.18 8.06
CA GLY A 114 4.82 3.52 7.51
C GLY A 114 5.94 4.39 8.06
N CYS A 115 5.95 5.65 7.62
CA CYS A 115 6.86 6.67 8.14
C CYS A 115 6.28 7.28 9.42
N PHE A 116 6.98 7.05 10.53
CA PHE A 116 6.60 7.56 11.84
C PHE A 116 7.78 8.25 12.50
N CYS A 117 7.51 9.01 13.55
CA CYS A 117 8.57 9.61 14.33
C CYS A 117 9.45 8.54 15.00
N PRO A 118 10.75 8.82 15.19
CA PRO A 118 11.65 7.99 15.98
C PRO A 118 11.08 7.67 17.37
N ALA A 119 11.61 6.63 18.02
CA ALA A 119 11.21 6.29 19.38
C ALA A 119 11.29 7.51 20.32
N ASP A 120 10.35 7.58 21.28
CA ASP A 120 10.21 8.66 22.26
C ASP A 120 9.88 10.07 21.71
N THR A 121 9.64 10.18 20.40
CA THR A 121 9.18 11.40 19.74
C THR A 121 7.78 11.22 19.15
N CYS A 122 7.09 12.33 18.90
CA CYS A 122 5.77 12.37 18.29
C CYS A 122 5.67 13.52 17.28
N LEU A 123 4.76 13.38 16.32
CA LEU A 123 4.51 14.33 15.26
C LEU A 123 3.63 15.48 15.75
N LEU A 124 4.13 16.70 15.58
CA LEU A 124 3.40 17.94 15.76
C LEU A 124 3.73 18.91 14.64
N MET A 125 2.72 19.38 13.91
CA MET A 125 2.86 20.36 12.81
C MET A 125 3.95 19.98 11.78
N GLY A 126 4.07 18.69 11.45
CA GLY A 126 5.04 18.18 10.46
C GLY A 126 6.43 17.86 11.01
N TYR A 127 6.69 18.08 12.30
CA TYR A 127 7.99 17.81 12.93
C TYR A 127 7.89 16.77 14.04
N CYS A 128 8.92 15.94 14.16
CA CYS A 128 9.06 15.03 15.30
C CYS A 128 9.68 15.76 16.48
N ILE A 129 8.96 15.78 17.60
CA ILE A 129 9.40 16.42 18.83
C ILE A 129 9.35 15.44 20.02
N PRO A 130 10.21 15.60 21.04
CA PRO A 130 10.19 14.74 22.22
C PRO A 130 8.83 14.72 22.91
N ARG A 131 8.28 13.52 23.14
CA ARG A 131 6.96 13.35 23.79
C ARG A 131 6.94 13.87 25.23
N SER A 132 8.10 13.92 25.89
CA SER A 132 8.29 14.52 27.23
C SER A 132 7.85 15.98 27.32
N ILE A 133 7.88 16.73 26.20
CA ILE A 133 7.44 18.13 26.14
C ILE A 133 5.92 18.23 26.40
N PHE A 134 5.15 17.23 25.95
CA PHE A 134 3.69 17.20 26.11
C PHE A 134 3.22 16.55 27.40
N GLN A 135 3.91 15.50 27.88
CA GLN A 135 3.56 14.86 29.16
C GLN A 135 3.72 15.81 30.37
N LYS A 136 4.53 16.88 30.25
CA LYS A 136 4.60 17.95 31.26
C LYS A 136 3.42 18.93 31.25
N ARG A 137 2.54 18.89 30.23
CA ARG A 137 1.45 19.85 30.04
C ARG A 137 0.05 19.28 30.26
N PHE A 138 -0.05 18.07 30.81
CA PHE A 138 -1.30 17.49 31.29
C PHE A 138 -1.26 17.20 32.80
N PRO A 139 -1.35 18.22 33.65
CA PRO A 139 -2.30 18.20 34.74
C PRO A 139 -3.60 18.82 34.22
N GLN A 140 -4.69 18.04 34.10
CA GLN A 140 -6.14 18.36 34.05
C GLN A 140 -6.71 19.82 33.88
N GLU A 141 -5.97 20.84 33.48
CA GLU A 141 -6.33 22.27 33.59
C GLU A 141 -6.35 23.02 32.24
N LEU A 142 -6.22 22.34 31.10
CA LEU A 142 -6.22 22.99 29.78
C LEU A 142 -7.56 22.96 29.04
N ALA A 143 -8.66 22.68 29.74
CA ALA A 143 -10.01 22.98 29.23
C ALA A 143 -10.33 24.50 29.24
N TYR A 144 -9.51 25.34 29.89
CA TYR A 144 -9.77 26.76 30.08
C TYR A 144 -9.03 27.71 29.11
N VAL A 145 -8.02 27.27 28.35
CA VAL A 145 -7.20 28.20 27.55
C VAL A 145 -7.69 28.35 26.10
N LEU A 146 -8.63 27.51 25.66
CA LEU A 146 -9.26 27.64 24.33
C LEU A 146 -10.60 28.40 24.35
N SER A 147 -11.09 28.85 25.52
CA SER A 147 -12.27 29.75 25.59
C SER A 147 -11.93 31.22 25.38
N ASP A 148 -10.65 31.62 25.41
CA ASP A 148 -10.25 33.04 25.34
C ASP A 148 -9.78 33.48 23.94
N PHE A 149 -9.86 32.60 22.94
CA PHE A 149 -9.52 32.92 21.54
C PHE A 149 -10.71 32.86 20.57
N ILE A 150 -11.94 32.80 21.09
CA ILE A 150 -13.16 33.10 20.34
C ILE A 150 -13.76 34.37 20.94
N ILE A 151 -13.28 35.51 20.46
CA ILE A 151 -14.02 36.78 20.45
C ILE A 151 -14.37 37.06 19.00
#